data_AF-A0A2S1JSD3-F1
#
_entry.id   AF-A0A2S1JSD3-F1
#
_cell.length_a   1.000
_cell.length_b   1.000
_cell.length_c   1.000
_cell.angle_alpha   90.00
_cell.angle_beta   90.00
_cell.angle_gamma   90.00
#
_symmetry.space_group_name_H-M   'P 1'
#
loop_
_entity.id
_entity.type
_entity.pdbx_description
1 polymer ?
#
loop_
_entity_poly.entity_id
_entity_poly.type
_entity_poly.pdbx_seq_one_letter_code
_entity_poly.pdbx_strand_id
1 'polypeptide(L)'
;MGSSNKTPRIEPPSVSDGPMWDRLMGNYNFACLMVSVHLDITGHIERGYDSSAALSKELQLSNKGMGFFLLVLSHLGYIYLDNQQVKNTEFGKTYLSKDSPYYWGEVLLDPFHIYDINHLEKMARTVRTSLINTVLILFTAQSRIC
;
A
#
# COMPACT_ATOMS: atom_id res chain seq x y z
N MET A 1 29.25 50.05 -24.86
CA MET A 1 28.90 49.55 -23.51
C MET A 1 28.13 48.26 -23.69
N GLY A 2 28.81 47.11 -23.67
CA GLY A 2 28.16 45.79 -23.77
C GLY A 2 28.26 45.09 -22.42
N SER A 3 27.16 45.06 -21.67
CA SER A 3 27.05 44.27 -20.44
C SER A 3 27.11 42.79 -20.80
N SER A 4 28.22 42.13 -20.48
CA SER A 4 28.36 40.67 -20.56
C SER A 4 27.52 40.05 -19.45
N ASN A 5 26.28 39.69 -19.78
CA ASN A 5 25.45 38.86 -18.91
C ASN A 5 26.05 37.44 -18.85
N LYS A 6 26.90 37.19 -17.86
CA LYS A 6 27.30 35.83 -17.49
C LYS A 6 26.10 35.16 -16.84
N THR A 7 25.49 34.20 -17.54
CA THR A 7 24.46 33.34 -16.96
C THR A 7 25.07 32.59 -15.77
N PRO A 8 24.47 32.66 -14.57
CA PRO A 8 24.98 31.93 -13.41
C PRO A 8 24.99 30.44 -13.71
N ARG A 9 26.12 29.77 -13.43
CA ARG A 9 26.25 28.32 -13.56
C ARG A 9 25.46 27.68 -12.42
N ILE A 10 24.40 26.94 -12.76
CA ILE A 10 23.58 26.22 -11.78
C ILE A 10 24.33 24.93 -11.42
N GLU A 11 24.71 24.78 -10.15
CA GLU A 11 25.28 23.54 -9.61
C GLU A 11 24.17 22.74 -8.90
N PRO A 12 24.14 21.40 -9.07
CA PRO A 12 23.15 20.57 -8.38
C PRO A 12 23.40 20.56 -6.86
N PRO A 13 22.35 20.40 -6.04
CA PRO A 13 22.52 20.21 -4.60
C PRO A 13 23.41 19.00 -4.29
N SER A 14 24.25 19.11 -3.26
CA SER A 14 25.11 18.02 -2.78
C SER A 14 24.35 16.98 -1.92
N VAL A 15 23.09 17.25 -1.60
CA VAL A 15 22.23 16.44 -0.74
C VAL A 15 21.01 16.00 -1.53
N SER A 16 20.60 14.74 -1.34
CA SER A 16 19.37 14.21 -1.94
C SER A 16 18.12 14.83 -1.32
N ASP A 17 17.15 15.17 -2.16
CA ASP A 17 15.81 15.62 -1.78
C ASP A 17 14.81 14.47 -1.58
N GLY A 18 15.23 13.21 -1.74
CA GLY A 18 14.39 12.01 -1.62
C GLY A 18 13.53 11.97 -0.34
N PRO A 19 14.07 12.20 0.86
CA PRO A 19 13.28 12.18 2.10
C PRO A 19 12.15 13.22 2.16
N MET A 20 12.27 14.30 1.40
CA MET A 20 11.21 15.31 1.26
C MET A 20 10.10 14.79 0.35
N TRP A 21 10.46 14.17 -0.77
CA TRP A 21 9.51 13.52 -1.67
C TRP A 21 8.78 12.36 -1.02
N ASP A 22 9.47 11.53 -0.23
CA ASP A 22 8.84 10.42 0.51
C ASP A 22 7.74 10.92 1.45
N ARG A 23 8.00 12.03 2.16
CA ARG A 23 7.00 12.66 3.03
C ARG A 23 5.85 13.28 2.25
N LEU A 24 6.16 13.99 1.16
CA LEU A 24 5.14 14.63 0.32
C LEU A 24 4.23 13.59 -0.35
N MET A 25 4.80 12.47 -0.79
CA MET A 25 4.11 11.42 -1.52
C MET A 25 3.45 10.37 -0.59
N GLY A 26 3.72 10.42 0.72
CA GLY A 26 3.19 9.47 1.69
C GLY A 26 1.66 9.32 1.65
N ASN A 27 0.93 10.42 1.45
CA ASN A 27 -0.54 10.39 1.33
C ASN A 27 -1.01 9.63 0.08
N TYR A 28 -0.28 9.74 -1.03
CA TYR A 28 -0.59 9.00 -2.27
C TYR A 28 -0.26 7.52 -2.14
N ASN A 29 0.85 7.19 -1.48
CA ASN A 29 1.22 5.80 -1.20
C ASN A 29 0.17 5.13 -0.32
N PHE A 30 -0.30 5.83 0.72
CA PHE A 30 -1.38 5.34 1.57
C PHE A 30 -2.70 5.18 0.79
N ALA A 31 -3.07 6.16 -0.05
CA ALA A 31 -4.24 6.05 -0.89
C ALA A 31 -4.17 4.85 -1.86
N CYS A 32 -3.02 4.59 -2.47
CA CYS A 32 -2.82 3.43 -3.33
C CYS A 32 -2.99 2.11 -2.56
N LEU A 33 -2.48 2.05 -1.34
CA LEU A 33 -2.66 0.90 -0.46
C LEU A 33 -4.15 0.68 -0.13
N MET A 34 -4.88 1.73 0.26
CA MET A 34 -6.32 1.61 0.54
C MET A 34 -7.10 1.12 -0.69
N VAL A 35 -6.80 1.67 -1.88
CA VAL A 35 -7.43 1.23 -3.13
C VAL A 35 -7.11 -0.24 -3.42
N SER A 36 -5.89 -0.70 -3.13
CA SER A 36 -5.51 -2.10 -3.36
C SER A 36 -6.30 -3.08 -2.51
N VAL A 37 -6.58 -2.68 -1.25
CA VAL A 37 -7.41 -3.45 -0.33
C VAL A 37 -8.86 -3.41 -0.77
N HIS A 38 -9.37 -2.23 -1.14
CA HIS A 38 -10.75 -2.08 -1.60
C HIS A 38 -11.05 -2.94 -2.83
N LEU A 39 -10.10 -2.98 -3.78
CA LEU A 39 -10.18 -3.79 -5.00
C LEU A 39 -9.76 -5.25 -4.79
N ASP A 40 -9.31 -5.64 -3.59
CA ASP A 40 -8.89 -7.00 -3.26
C ASP A 40 -7.81 -7.57 -4.20
N ILE A 41 -6.83 -6.75 -4.59
CA ILE A 41 -5.82 -7.10 -5.60
C ILE A 41 -5.09 -8.39 -5.25
N THR A 42 -4.67 -8.54 -3.99
CA THR A 42 -3.96 -9.74 -3.51
C THR A 42 -4.82 -10.99 -3.64
N GLY A 43 -6.10 -10.91 -3.28
CA GLY A 43 -7.05 -12.02 -3.42
C GLY A 43 -7.36 -12.37 -4.89
N HIS A 44 -7.34 -11.38 -5.80
CA HIS A 44 -7.42 -11.67 -7.23
C HIS A 44 -6.15 -12.37 -7.74
N ILE A 45 -4.96 -11.93 -7.33
CA ILE A 45 -3.71 -12.61 -7.72
C ILE A 45 -3.71 -14.07 -7.26
N GLU A 46 -4.13 -14.38 -6.02
CA GLU A 46 -4.23 -15.77 -5.53
C GLU A 46 -5.25 -16.61 -6.31
N ARG A 47 -6.30 -16.00 -6.86
CA ARG A 47 -7.26 -16.66 -7.75
C ARG A 47 -6.76 -16.86 -9.18
N GLY A 48 -5.52 -16.49 -9.47
CA GLY A 48 -4.88 -16.70 -10.77
C GLY A 48 -5.01 -15.52 -11.74
N TYR A 49 -5.46 -14.35 -11.28
CA TYR A 49 -5.42 -13.12 -12.08
C TYR A 49 -4.02 -12.50 -12.02
N ASP A 50 -3.09 -13.08 -12.77
CA ASP A 50 -1.64 -12.86 -12.65
C ASP A 50 -1.07 -11.81 -13.61
N SER A 51 -1.92 -10.95 -14.20
CA SER A 51 -1.48 -9.91 -15.12
C SER A 51 -2.37 -8.68 -15.08
N SER A 52 -1.84 -7.54 -15.52
CA SER A 52 -2.61 -6.30 -15.66
C SER A 52 -3.87 -6.50 -16.53
N ALA A 53 -3.74 -7.24 -17.63
CA ALA A 53 -4.86 -7.50 -18.53
C ALA A 53 -5.95 -8.36 -17.87
N ALA A 54 -5.55 -9.40 -17.13
CA ALA A 54 -6.49 -10.25 -16.39
C ALA A 54 -7.22 -9.46 -15.30
N LEU A 55 -6.48 -8.70 -14.49
CA LEU A 55 -7.04 -7.87 -13.41
C LEU A 55 -7.94 -6.76 -13.94
N SER A 56 -7.54 -6.09 -15.01
CA SER A 56 -8.36 -5.05 -15.65
C SER A 56 -9.66 -5.60 -16.20
N LYS A 57 -9.63 -6.78 -16.82
CA LYS A 57 -10.84 -7.42 -17.35
C LYS A 57 -11.80 -7.81 -16.21
N GLU A 58 -11.26 -8.39 -15.14
CA GLU A 58 -12.04 -8.80 -13.97
C GLU A 58 -12.68 -7.61 -13.26
N LEU A 59 -11.88 -6.57 -12.99
CA LEU A 59 -12.32 -5.39 -12.24
C LEU A 59 -13.01 -4.34 -13.12
N GLN A 60 -13.14 -4.60 -14.43
CA GLN A 60 -13.71 -3.66 -15.41
C GLN A 60 -13.03 -2.29 -15.41
N LEU A 61 -11.70 -2.27 -15.26
CA LEU A 61 -10.86 -1.07 -15.21
C LEU A 61 -9.98 -0.96 -16.46
N SER A 62 -9.47 0.24 -16.73
CA SER A 62 -8.55 0.44 -17.85
C SER A 62 -7.25 -0.36 -17.67
N ASN A 63 -6.79 -1.06 -18.72
CA ASN A 63 -5.52 -1.82 -18.69
C ASN A 63 -4.31 -0.91 -18.42
N LYS A 64 -4.30 0.29 -19.00
CA LYS A 64 -3.23 1.26 -18.77
C LYS A 64 -3.19 1.73 -17.31
N GLY A 65 -4.35 2.04 -16.72
CA GLY A 65 -4.44 2.46 -15.33
C GLY A 65 -4.03 1.37 -14.36
N MET A 66 -4.50 0.13 -14.59
CA MET A 66 -4.08 -1.03 -13.80
C MET A 66 -2.58 -1.27 -13.89
N GLY A 67 -1.97 -1.15 -15.08
CA GLY A 67 -0.53 -1.28 -15.25
C GLY A 67 0.27 -0.30 -14.39
N PHE A 68 -0.13 0.98 -14.39
CA PHE A 68 0.51 1.98 -13.52
C PHE A 68 0.28 1.69 -12.04
N PHE A 69 -0.92 1.26 -11.67
CA PHE A 69 -1.24 0.93 -10.29
C PHE A 69 -0.39 -0.25 -9.78
N LEU A 70 -0.25 -1.31 -10.58
CA LEU A 70 0.60 -2.45 -10.25
C LEU A 70 2.09 -2.08 -10.18
N LEU A 71 2.57 -1.16 -11.01
CA LEU A 71 3.93 -0.62 -10.89
C LEU A 71 4.15 0.05 -9.53
N VAL A 72 3.18 0.86 -9.08
CA VAL A 72 3.24 1.49 -7.75
C VAL A 72 3.22 0.44 -6.64
N LEU A 73 2.30 -0.52 -6.68
CA LEU A 73 2.23 -1.57 -5.66
C LEU A 73 3.49 -2.43 -5.61
N SER A 74 4.13 -2.64 -6.77
CA SER A 74 5.39 -3.37 -6.83
C SER A 74 6.54 -2.56 -6.25
N HIS A 75 6.61 -1.27 -6.57
CA HIS A 75 7.59 -0.35 -5.98
C HIS A 75 7.46 -0.26 -4.45
N LEU A 76 6.23 -0.29 -3.94
CA LEU A 76 5.95 -0.30 -2.50
C LEU A 76 6.17 -1.67 -1.83
N GLY A 77 6.49 -2.73 -2.59
CA GLY A 77 6.84 -4.05 -2.06
C GLY A 77 5.67 -4.97 -1.73
N TYR A 78 4.45 -4.65 -2.16
CA TYR A 78 3.26 -5.50 -1.91
C TYR A 78 3.14 -6.65 -2.92
N ILE A 79 3.64 -6.44 -4.14
CA ILE A 79 3.62 -7.44 -5.22
C ILE A 79 4.97 -7.49 -5.94
N TYR A 80 5.28 -8.64 -6.52
CA TYR A 80 6.29 -8.76 -7.55
C TYR A 80 5.65 -8.52 -8.92
N LEU A 81 6.33 -7.73 -9.76
CA LEU A 81 5.97 -7.52 -11.15
C LEU A 81 7.19 -7.85 -12.02
N ASP A 82 7.13 -8.95 -12.77
CA ASP A 82 8.19 -9.37 -13.69
C ASP A 82 7.59 -9.83 -15.01
N ASN A 83 8.08 -9.31 -16.14
CA ASN A 83 7.62 -9.67 -17.48
C ASN A 83 6.08 -9.71 -17.64
N GLN A 84 5.40 -8.73 -17.05
CA GLN A 84 3.93 -8.59 -17.01
C GLN A 84 3.18 -9.64 -16.15
N GLN A 85 3.90 -10.55 -15.50
CA GLN A 85 3.35 -11.42 -14.45
C GLN A 85 3.37 -10.72 -13.09
N VAL A 86 2.30 -10.92 -12.35
CA VAL A 86 2.05 -10.34 -11.04
C VAL A 86 1.95 -11.46 -10.01
N LYS A 87 2.67 -11.34 -8.90
CA LYS A 87 2.59 -12.26 -7.77
C LYS A 87 2.57 -11.49 -6.47
N ASN A 88 1.88 -11.98 -5.44
CA ASN A 88 1.95 -11.38 -4.12
C ASN A 88 3.35 -11.58 -3.52
N THR A 89 3.89 -10.56 -2.86
CA THR A 89 5.01 -10.78 -1.94
C THR A 89 4.51 -11.45 -0.67
N GLU A 90 5.40 -12.03 0.13
CA GLU A 90 5.02 -12.58 1.44
C GLU A 90 4.44 -11.49 2.37
N PHE A 91 4.92 -10.25 2.25
CA PHE A 91 4.36 -9.11 2.96
C PHE A 91 2.91 -8.82 2.52
N GLY A 92 2.67 -8.74 1.21
CA GLY A 92 1.33 -8.56 0.65
C GLY A 92 0.37 -9.68 1.04
N LYS A 93 0.80 -10.95 0.98
CA LYS A 93 -0.02 -12.09 1.43
C LYS A 93 -0.36 -12.00 2.91
N THR A 94 0.65 -11.75 3.74
CA THR A 94 0.47 -11.76 5.20
C THR A 94 -0.48 -10.68 5.66
N TYR A 95 -0.35 -9.45 5.14
CA TYR A 95 -1.10 -8.32 5.69
C TYR A 95 -2.28 -7.87 4.83
N LEU A 96 -2.34 -8.23 3.55
CA LEU A 96 -3.40 -7.78 2.64
C LEU A 96 -4.24 -8.93 2.08
N SER A 97 -3.94 -10.20 2.36
CA SER A 97 -4.87 -11.29 2.03
C SER A 97 -5.97 -11.42 3.08
N LYS A 98 -7.24 -11.46 2.64
CA LYS A 98 -8.40 -11.65 3.52
C LYS A 98 -8.41 -13.01 4.23
N ASP A 99 -7.68 -13.99 3.70
CA ASP A 99 -7.54 -15.33 4.28
C ASP A 99 -6.44 -15.39 5.34
N SER A 100 -5.61 -14.34 5.45
CA SER A 100 -4.56 -14.27 6.46
C SER A 100 -5.12 -13.95 7.84
N PRO A 101 -4.65 -14.62 8.91
CA PRO A 101 -4.98 -14.23 10.29
C PRO A 101 -4.36 -12.88 10.67
N TYR A 102 -3.48 -12.30 9.85
CA TYR A 102 -2.87 -10.99 10.05
C TYR A 102 -3.40 -9.94 9.06
N TYR A 103 -4.59 -10.13 8.50
CA TYR A 103 -5.19 -9.19 7.56
C TYR A 103 -5.40 -7.79 8.18
N TRP A 104 -4.87 -6.76 7.52
CA TRP A 104 -4.92 -5.36 7.94
C TRP A 104 -5.91 -4.51 7.13
N GLY A 105 -6.58 -5.09 6.12
CA GLY A 105 -7.42 -4.28 5.24
C GLY A 105 -8.60 -3.59 5.94
N GLU A 106 -9.13 -4.17 7.01
CA GLU A 106 -10.18 -3.53 7.83
C GLU A 106 -9.68 -2.25 8.50
N VAL A 107 -8.45 -2.29 9.04
CA VAL A 107 -7.77 -1.12 9.65
C VAL A 107 -7.54 -0.03 8.60
N LEU A 108 -7.15 -0.42 7.39
CA LEU A 108 -6.83 0.52 6.31
C LEU A 108 -8.06 1.21 5.74
N LEU A 109 -9.19 0.49 5.62
CA LEU A 109 -10.43 1.04 5.08
C LEU A 109 -11.22 1.86 6.10
N ASP A 110 -11.04 1.59 7.39
CA ASP A 110 -11.72 2.31 8.45
C ASP A 110 -10.79 2.63 9.63
N PRO A 111 -9.83 3.56 9.45
CA PRO A 111 -8.80 3.85 10.45
C PRO A 111 -9.36 4.45 11.74
N PHE A 112 -10.60 4.96 11.75
CA PHE A 112 -11.20 5.63 12.89
C PHE A 112 -12.20 4.77 13.67
N HIS A 113 -12.87 3.78 13.06
CA HIS A 113 -13.78 2.87 13.82
C HIS A 113 -13.05 1.79 14.62
N ILE A 114 -11.75 1.60 14.43
CA ILE A 114 -10.95 0.64 15.24
C ILE A 114 -10.98 0.99 16.73
N TYR A 115 -11.20 2.28 17.05
CA TYR A 115 -11.29 2.78 18.43
C TYR A 115 -12.74 2.87 18.95
N ASP A 116 -13.75 2.49 18.15
CA ASP A 116 -15.13 2.43 18.63
C ASP A 116 -15.34 1.15 19.47
N ILE A 117 -15.65 1.33 20.75
CA ILE A 117 -15.92 0.25 21.70
C ILE A 117 -17.00 -0.72 21.18
N ASN A 118 -18.01 -0.22 20.47
CA ASN A 118 -19.08 -1.07 19.94
C ASN A 118 -18.59 -1.97 18.80
N HIS A 119 -17.66 -1.45 17.99
CA HIS A 119 -17.01 -2.22 16.93
C HIS A 119 -16.08 -3.28 17.53
N LEU A 120 -15.28 -2.90 18.54
CA LEU A 120 -14.43 -3.83 19.29
C LEU A 120 -15.23 -4.95 19.99
N GLU A 121 -16.37 -4.62 20.59
CA GLU A 121 -17.26 -5.61 21.22
C GLU A 121 -17.86 -6.57 20.20
N LYS A 122 -18.36 -6.06 19.07
CA LYS A 122 -18.88 -6.88 17.97
C LYS A 122 -17.80 -7.81 17.42
N MET A 123 -16.56 -7.33 17.29
CA MET A 123 -15.45 -8.13 16.77
C MET A 123 -14.93 -9.17 17.78
N ALA A 124 -14.86 -8.82 19.07
CA ALA A 124 -14.50 -9.76 20.15
C ALA A 124 -15.50 -10.92 20.27
N ARG A 125 -16.78 -10.65 20.03
CA ARG A 125 -17.84 -11.68 20.02
C ARG A 125 -17.80 -12.61 18.81
N THR A 126 -17.12 -12.23 17.72
CA THR A 126 -17.15 -12.95 16.44
C THR A 126 -16.11 -14.07 16.33
N VAL A 127 -15.23 -14.27 17.33
CA VAL A 127 -14.18 -15.32 17.32
C VAL A 127 -13.38 -15.30 16.01
N ARG A 128 -12.87 -14.13 15.60
CA ARG A 128 -11.76 -14.03 14.65
C ARG A 128 -10.52 -13.62 15.41
N THR A 129 -9.60 -14.56 15.57
CA THR A 129 -8.31 -14.43 16.26
C THR A 129 -7.40 -13.35 15.67
N SER A 130 -7.76 -12.73 14.54
CA SER A 130 -6.92 -11.76 13.82
C SER A 130 -6.71 -10.45 14.57
N LEU A 131 -7.74 -9.93 15.26
CA LEU A 131 -7.63 -8.62 15.92
C LEU A 131 -6.98 -8.63 17.29
N ILE A 132 -7.03 -9.74 18.04
CA ILE A 132 -6.21 -9.85 19.26
C ILE A 132 -4.73 -9.69 18.88
N ASN A 133 -4.31 -10.31 17.77
CA ASN A 133 -2.97 -10.12 17.24
C ASN A 133 -2.76 -8.70 16.69
N THR A 134 -3.69 -8.12 15.93
CA THR A 134 -3.52 -6.75 15.40
C THR A 134 -3.44 -5.69 16.51
N VAL A 135 -4.25 -5.80 17.56
CA VAL A 135 -4.19 -4.91 18.73
C VAL A 135 -2.87 -5.15 19.49
N LEU A 136 -2.45 -6.39 19.73
CA LEU A 136 -1.14 -6.67 20.33
C LEU A 136 0.03 -6.12 19.49
N ILE A 137 -0.07 -6.21 18.15
CA ILE A 137 0.94 -5.71 17.20
C ILE A 137 0.99 -4.18 17.22
N LEU A 138 -0.15 -3.49 17.25
CA LEU A 138 -0.19 -2.04 17.38
C LEU A 138 0.42 -1.59 18.72
N PHE A 139 0.07 -2.26 19.82
CA PHE A 139 0.66 -1.98 21.14
C PHE A 139 2.17 -2.27 21.18
N THR A 140 2.65 -3.34 20.55
CA THR A 140 4.09 -3.69 20.49
C THR A 140 4.89 -2.83 19.51
N ALA A 141 4.29 -2.39 18.41
CA ALA A 141 4.92 -1.45 17.47
C ALA A 141 5.08 -0.07 18.11
N GLN A 142 4.06 0.39 18.86
CA GLN A 142 4.09 1.69 19.54
C GLN A 142 5.07 1.71 20.72
N SER A 143 5.27 0.58 21.41
CA SER A 143 6.26 0.45 22.50
C SER A 143 7.71 0.22 22.04
N ARG A 144 7.97 0.06 20.73
CA ARG A 144 9.33 0.06 20.15
C ARG A 144 9.77 1.43 19.62
N ILE A 145 8.88 2.43 19.66
CA ILE A 145 9.13 3.80 19.21
C ILE A 145 9.33 4.75 20.41
N CYS A 146 9.30 4.24 21.64
CA CYS A 146 9.67 4.96 22.87
C CYS A 146 10.97 4.40 23.47
#